data_AF-A0A965RIX3-F1
#
_entry.id   AF-A0A965RIX3-F1
#
_cell.length_a   1.000
_cell.length_b   1.000
_cell.length_c   1.000
_cell.angle_alpha   90.00
_cell.angle_beta   90.00
_cell.angle_gamma   90.00
#
_symmetry.space_group_name_H-M   'P 1'
#
loop_
_entity.id
_entity.type
_entity.pdbx_description
1 polymer ?
#
loop_
_entity_poly.entity_id
_entity_poly.type
_entity_poly.pdbx_seq_one_letter_code
_entity_poly.pdbx_strand_id
1 'polypeptide(L)'
;GALLGDRIRMNAISPWSAGKSTAKDKNDSGQRVFMRSLATRDFGSEISAALPDVLAATKCAGFDLIIVETSGIGQGDAAIVPHVDIPMYVMTPEFGAASQLEKIDMLDFAEFVAINKFDRKGASDALRDVAKQVQRNKEAWNTPTEQMPVFGTMAARFNDDGVTALYQALKGRLSELGLKLKDGLLPLVNVRHSTNQTPIVPASRTRYLAEISDTVRGYKKRARTQAKLAREIQQLMAAADMLEVDKPGRAKAAEAARDLAKQREEGMGAAERKLLTQWPAMQAAYAGDEYVVKIRDKEIRTALTTKSLSGTTIRKVSLPQYEDHGEILKWLMLDNVPGSYPYTAGTFAFKRENEDPTRMFAGEGDPFRTNRRFKL
;
A
#
# COMPACT_ATOMS: atom_id res chain seq x y z
N GLY A 1 4.17 16.34 11.20
CA GLY A 1 4.65 15.05 11.73
C GLY A 1 6.12 15.18 12.01
N ALA A 2 6.52 14.99 13.26
CA ALA A 2 7.83 15.34 13.79
C ALA A 2 8.98 14.59 13.07
N LEU A 3 10.15 15.22 12.96
CA LEU A 3 11.29 14.73 12.18
C LEU A 3 11.83 13.40 12.75
N LEU A 4 11.75 13.20 14.07
CA LEU A 4 12.08 11.93 14.76
C LEU A 4 10.89 10.97 14.86
N GLY A 5 9.66 11.45 14.73
CA GLY A 5 8.43 10.63 14.78
C GLY A 5 8.34 9.59 13.66
N ASP A 6 8.94 9.89 12.50
CA ASP A 6 9.05 8.94 11.37
C ASP A 6 10.23 7.95 11.51
N ARG A 7 10.75 7.76 12.73
CA ARG A 7 11.83 6.81 13.07
C ARG A 7 13.11 7.11 12.30
N ILE A 8 13.83 8.17 12.69
CA ILE A 8 15.29 8.11 12.54
C ILE A 8 15.71 6.82 13.24
N ARG A 9 16.07 5.80 12.45
CA ARG A 9 16.49 4.51 12.97
C ARG A 9 17.70 4.81 13.84
N MET A 10 17.58 4.63 15.16
CA MET A 10 18.66 4.85 16.14
C MET A 10 19.98 4.15 15.74
N ASN A 11 19.89 3.15 14.85
CA ASN A 11 21.00 2.50 14.15
C ASN A 11 21.94 3.47 13.42
N ALA A 12 21.48 4.68 13.08
CA ALA A 12 22.29 5.69 12.41
C ALA A 12 23.19 6.50 13.37
N ILE A 13 23.06 6.34 14.69
CA ILE A 13 23.87 7.07 15.69
C ILE A 13 25.20 6.36 15.95
N SER A 14 25.18 5.03 16.02
CA SER A 14 26.35 4.19 16.32
C SER A 14 27.57 4.36 15.40
N PRO A 15 27.44 4.64 14.08
CA PRO A 15 28.60 4.76 13.19
C PRO A 15 29.47 6.00 13.43
N TRP A 16 28.94 7.05 14.09
CA TRP A 16 29.61 8.36 14.21
C TRP A 16 30.56 8.40 15.40
N SER A 17 31.54 7.49 15.41
CA SER A 17 32.69 7.57 16.32
C SER A 17 33.89 8.16 15.59
N ALA A 18 34.64 9.04 16.27
CA ALA A 18 36.02 9.30 15.91
C ALA A 18 36.78 7.97 16.14
N GLY A 19 37.07 7.21 15.08
CA GLY A 19 37.79 5.95 15.21
C GLY A 19 39.06 6.10 16.07
N LYS A 20 39.37 5.05 16.86
CA LYS A 20 40.45 4.92 17.86
C LYS A 20 40.84 6.24 18.55
N SER A 21 40.26 6.45 19.74
CA SER A 21 40.73 7.41 20.75
C SER A 21 42.27 7.50 20.72
N THR A 22 42.77 8.66 20.26
CA THR A 22 44.16 9.09 20.47
C THR A 22 44.30 9.79 21.83
N ALA A 23 43.22 9.87 22.61
CA ALA A 23 43.21 10.51 23.90
C ALA A 23 43.91 9.62 24.95
N LYS A 24 44.69 10.27 25.82
CA LYS A 24 45.23 9.69 27.06
C LYS A 24 44.15 9.10 27.99
N ASP A 25 42.88 9.33 27.69
CA ASP A 25 41.73 8.95 28.50
C ASP A 25 41.09 7.66 27.97
N LYS A 26 41.16 6.59 28.77
CA LYS A 26 40.63 5.27 28.43
C LYS A 26 39.10 5.22 28.45
N ASN A 27 38.43 6.27 28.93
CA ASN A 27 36.97 6.36 29.02
C ASN A 27 36.31 7.13 27.86
N ASP A 28 37.09 7.66 26.91
CA ASP A 28 36.52 8.34 25.73
C ASP A 28 36.02 7.31 24.70
N SER A 29 34.70 7.24 24.54
CA SER A 29 34.03 6.37 23.57
C SER A 29 34.19 6.85 22.12
N GLY A 30 34.71 8.07 21.91
CA GLY A 30 34.86 8.72 20.61
C GLY A 30 33.52 9.05 19.93
N GLN A 31 32.38 8.84 20.59
CA GLN A 31 31.05 9.10 20.02
C GLN A 31 30.81 10.59 19.81
N ARG A 32 30.44 10.97 18.58
CA ARG A 32 30.19 12.37 18.20
C ARG A 32 28.72 12.79 18.31
N VAL A 33 27.82 11.82 18.51
CA VAL A 33 26.37 12.05 18.56
C VAL A 33 25.83 11.44 19.84
N PHE A 34 25.15 12.25 20.63
CA PHE A 34 24.42 11.85 21.83
C PHE A 34 22.94 12.16 21.63
N MET A 35 22.06 11.25 22.05
CA MET A 35 20.61 11.42 21.97
C MET A 35 19.98 11.06 23.32
N ARG A 36 19.09 11.92 23.80
CA ARG A 36 18.28 11.66 24.99
C ARG A 36 16.81 11.96 24.70
N SER A 37 15.98 10.92 24.74
CA SER A 37 14.53 11.08 24.68
C SER A 37 14.00 11.53 26.05
N LEU A 38 13.18 12.58 26.04
CA LEU A 38 12.48 13.10 27.20
C LEU A 38 10.97 12.98 26.97
N ALA A 39 10.23 12.61 28.02
CA ALA A 39 8.78 12.72 28.01
C ALA A 39 8.39 14.11 28.54
N THR A 40 7.33 14.70 28.00
CA THR A 40 6.77 15.99 28.47
C THR A 40 6.34 15.87 29.94
N ARG A 41 5.71 14.74 30.29
CA ARG A 41 5.22 14.39 31.64
C ARG A 41 4.16 15.37 32.19
N ASP A 42 3.57 16.18 31.33
CA ASP A 42 2.49 17.10 31.63
C ASP A 42 1.47 17.15 30.48
N PHE A 43 0.22 17.51 30.79
CA PHE A 43 -0.84 17.63 29.80
C PHE A 43 -0.85 19.04 29.20
N GLY A 44 -0.78 19.14 27.87
CA GLY A 44 -0.81 20.43 27.17
C GLY A 44 0.53 21.16 27.11
N SER A 45 1.64 20.54 27.53
CA SER A 45 2.99 21.05 27.27
C SER A 45 3.70 20.20 26.24
N GLU A 46 4.41 20.86 25.32
CA GLU A 46 5.20 20.27 24.24
C GLU A 46 6.68 20.06 24.59
N ILE A 47 7.12 20.53 25.75
CA ILE A 47 8.49 20.41 26.27
C ILE A 47 8.50 19.80 27.67
N SER A 48 9.62 19.20 28.05
CA SER A 48 9.82 18.75 29.43
C SER A 48 10.16 19.93 30.33
N ALA A 49 9.62 19.99 31.55
CA ALA A 49 10.02 20.99 32.54
C ALA A 49 11.52 20.97 32.86
N ALA A 50 12.20 19.83 32.65
CA ALA A 50 13.64 19.68 32.84
C ALA A 50 14.47 20.09 31.60
N LEU A 51 13.84 20.58 30.52
CA LEU A 51 14.55 20.95 29.29
C LEU A 51 15.66 21.99 29.54
N PRO A 52 15.45 23.07 30.32
CA PRO A 52 16.52 24.04 30.58
C PRO A 52 17.76 23.43 31.23
N ASP A 53 17.56 22.53 32.19
CA ASP A 53 18.66 21.85 32.89
C ASP A 53 19.40 20.86 31.98
N VAL A 54 18.67 20.14 31.12
CA VAL A 54 19.27 19.24 30.13
C VAL A 54 20.08 20.03 29.09
N LEU A 55 19.57 21.18 28.65
CA LEU A 55 20.31 22.08 27.76
C LEU A 55 21.59 22.59 28.43
N ALA A 56 21.51 23.04 29.68
CA ALA A 56 22.69 23.48 30.43
C ALA A 56 23.73 22.34 30.57
N ALA A 57 23.29 21.13 30.92
CA ALA A 57 24.17 19.98 31.04
C ALA A 57 24.87 19.62 29.72
N THR A 58 24.15 19.63 28.59
CA THR A 58 24.74 19.35 27.27
C THR A 58 25.68 20.47 26.79
N LYS A 59 25.41 21.73 27.13
CA LYS A 59 26.33 22.85 26.89
C LYS A 59 27.62 22.67 27.69
N CYS A 60 27.52 22.34 28.98
CA CYS A 60 28.69 22.06 29.84
C CYS A 60 29.48 20.84 29.39
N ALA A 61 28.84 19.85 28.76
CA ALA A 61 29.48 18.68 28.18
C ALA A 61 30.29 18.99 26.90
N GLY A 62 30.23 20.23 26.38
CA GLY A 62 31.06 20.67 25.27
C GLY A 62 30.59 20.22 23.89
N PHE A 63 29.30 19.94 23.71
CA PHE A 63 28.73 19.69 22.38
C PHE A 63 28.74 20.96 21.53
N ASP A 64 29.22 20.85 20.27
CA ASP A 64 29.26 21.98 19.33
C ASP A 64 27.86 22.46 18.89
N LEU A 65 26.90 21.53 18.81
CA LEU A 65 25.52 21.79 18.40
C LEU A 65 24.55 20.93 19.21
N ILE A 66 23.48 21.54 19.69
CA ILE A 66 22.40 20.88 20.43
C ILE A 66 21.12 21.06 19.62
N ILE A 67 20.45 19.95 19.31
CA ILE A 67 19.16 19.95 18.59
C ILE A 67 18.09 19.50 19.56
N VAL A 68 17.02 20.29 19.68
CA VAL A 68 15.84 19.96 20.47
C VAL A 68 14.66 19.74 19.53
N GLU A 69 14.02 18.58 19.66
CA GLU A 69 12.74 18.30 19.03
C GLU A 69 11.66 18.26 20.11
N THR A 70 10.60 19.04 19.92
CA THR A 70 9.41 19.04 20.77
C THR A 70 8.51 17.86 20.44
N SER A 71 7.49 17.61 21.27
CA SER A 71 6.40 16.72 20.84
C SER A 71 5.58 17.35 19.71
N GLY A 72 4.57 16.63 19.19
CA GLY A 72 3.59 17.26 18.29
C GLY A 72 2.93 18.45 18.98
N ILE A 73 2.93 19.60 18.31
CA ILE A 73 2.39 20.86 18.81
C ILE A 73 1.07 21.21 18.13
N GLY A 74 0.21 21.95 18.81
CA GLY A 74 -0.97 22.60 18.26
C GLY A 74 -0.61 23.86 17.46
N GLN A 75 -1.63 24.55 16.96
CA GLN A 75 -1.43 25.76 16.14
C GLN A 75 -0.94 26.97 16.98
N GLY A 76 -1.35 27.10 18.24
CA GLY A 76 -0.98 28.21 19.13
C GLY A 76 0.18 27.92 20.09
N ASP A 77 0.92 26.83 19.86
CA ASP A 77 1.99 26.38 20.74
C ASP A 77 3.35 26.82 20.18
N ALA A 78 4.16 27.50 20.99
CA ALA A 78 5.48 28.00 20.61
C ALA A 78 6.50 28.00 21.78
N ALA A 79 6.31 27.12 22.77
CA ALA A 79 7.09 27.15 24.02
C ALA A 79 8.59 26.87 23.83
N ILE A 80 9.01 26.34 22.69
CA ILE A 80 10.42 26.09 22.40
C ILE A 80 11.23 27.37 22.14
N VAL A 81 10.58 28.43 21.65
CA VAL A 81 11.21 29.68 21.20
C VAL A 81 12.15 30.30 22.25
N PRO A 82 11.78 30.48 23.53
CA PRO A 82 12.68 31.06 24.53
C PRO A 82 13.87 30.18 24.93
N HIS A 83 13.93 28.92 24.46
CA HIS A 83 14.96 27.96 24.87
C HIS A 83 16.01 27.67 23.79
N VAL A 84 15.84 28.18 22.56
CA VAL A 84 16.70 27.86 21.42
C VAL A 84 17.19 29.11 20.69
N ASP A 85 18.37 29.01 20.09
CA ASP A 85 18.94 30.11 19.31
C ASP A 85 18.34 30.22 17.90
N ILE A 86 17.89 29.09 17.31
CA ILE A 86 17.26 29.01 15.99
C ILE A 86 15.97 28.17 16.08
N PRO A 87 14.78 28.79 16.08
CA PRO A 87 13.52 28.06 15.99
C PRO A 87 13.24 27.63 14.54
N MET A 88 12.94 26.34 14.34
CA MET A 88 12.52 25.79 13.04
C MET A 88 11.14 25.14 13.18
N TYR A 89 10.22 25.47 12.28
CA TYR A 89 8.89 24.87 12.24
C TYR A 89 8.79 23.81 11.14
N VAL A 90 8.30 22.61 11.48
CA VAL A 90 8.15 21.49 10.53
C VAL A 90 6.66 21.16 10.37
N MET A 91 6.14 21.28 9.16
CA MET A 91 4.75 21.00 8.82
C MET A 91 4.62 20.04 7.63
N THR A 92 3.41 19.59 7.34
CA THR A 92 3.10 18.85 6.10
C THR A 92 2.25 19.71 5.17
N PRO A 93 2.13 19.36 3.86
CA PRO A 93 1.27 20.10 2.94
C PRO A 93 -0.21 20.16 3.35
N GLU A 94 -0.67 19.25 4.20
CA GLU A 94 -2.07 19.15 4.63
C GLU A 94 -2.37 20.00 5.88
N PHE A 95 -2.45 21.32 5.73
CA PHE A 95 -2.83 22.25 6.81
C PHE A 95 -4.27 22.80 6.70
N GLY A 96 -5.05 22.30 5.73
CA GLY A 96 -6.41 22.78 5.47
C GLY A 96 -6.43 24.01 4.56
N ALA A 97 -7.24 25.01 4.90
CA ALA A 97 -7.33 26.25 4.14
C ALA A 97 -6.12 27.16 4.40
N ALA A 98 -5.75 28.00 3.42
CA ALA A 98 -4.65 28.97 3.58
C ALA A 98 -4.85 29.92 4.77
N SER A 99 -6.10 30.26 5.12
CA SER A 99 -6.42 31.08 6.31
C SER A 99 -6.09 30.40 7.65
N GLN A 100 -5.82 29.10 7.67
CA GLN A 100 -5.33 28.42 8.88
C GLN A 100 -3.88 28.80 9.19
N LEU A 101 -3.10 29.24 8.20
CA LEU A 101 -1.71 29.65 8.41
C LEU A 101 -1.62 30.90 9.29
N GLU A 102 -2.63 31.77 9.24
CA GLU A 102 -2.75 32.98 10.08
C GLU A 102 -2.94 32.64 11.58
N LYS A 103 -3.22 31.39 11.92
CA LYS A 103 -3.42 30.91 13.30
C LYS A 103 -2.25 30.12 13.85
N ILE A 104 -1.18 29.94 13.06
CA ILE A 104 -0.02 29.16 13.47
C ILE A 104 1.02 30.10 14.05
N ASP A 105 1.06 30.20 15.37
CA ASP A 105 1.95 31.11 16.11
C ASP A 105 3.43 30.85 15.75
N MET A 106 3.82 29.58 15.56
CA MET A 106 5.20 29.24 15.17
C MET A 106 5.64 29.85 13.83
N LEU A 107 4.73 30.26 12.94
CA LEU A 107 5.11 30.95 11.70
C LEU A 107 5.60 32.39 11.95
N ASP A 108 5.22 33.02 13.07
CA ASP A 108 5.74 34.33 13.47
C ASP A 108 7.16 34.23 14.03
N PHE A 109 7.46 33.14 14.75
CA PHE A 109 8.73 32.98 15.45
C PHE A 109 9.78 32.19 14.67
N ALA A 110 9.37 31.30 13.75
CA ALA A 110 10.30 30.43 13.06
C ALA A 110 11.27 31.19 12.15
N GLU A 111 12.56 30.90 12.31
CA GLU A 111 13.58 31.37 11.39
C GLU A 111 13.53 30.58 10.09
N PHE A 112 13.29 29.27 10.19
CA PHE A 112 13.16 28.34 9.07
C PHE A 112 11.85 27.56 9.14
N VAL A 113 11.21 27.36 7.99
CA VAL A 113 10.03 26.50 7.87
C VAL A 113 10.32 25.36 6.91
N ALA A 114 10.11 24.12 7.35
CA ALA A 114 10.24 22.92 6.55
C ALA A 114 8.86 22.29 6.31
N ILE A 115 8.39 22.34 5.06
CA ILE A 115 7.21 21.61 4.61
C ILE A 115 7.67 20.20 4.21
N ASN A 116 7.69 19.30 5.18
CA ASN A 116 8.10 17.92 5.00
C ASN A 116 6.97 17.08 4.37
N LYS A 117 7.32 15.92 3.79
CA LYS A 117 6.41 15.08 2.98
C LYS A 117 5.98 15.80 1.70
N PHE A 118 6.94 16.43 1.03
CA PHE A 118 6.72 17.17 -0.21
C PHE A 118 6.30 16.29 -1.42
N ASP A 119 6.26 14.96 -1.25
CA ASP A 119 5.63 14.00 -2.16
C ASP A 119 4.09 14.02 -2.12
N ARG A 120 3.51 14.67 -1.12
CA ARG A 120 2.06 14.74 -0.94
C ARG A 120 1.41 15.69 -1.94
N LYS A 121 0.15 15.40 -2.26
CA LYS A 121 -0.65 16.24 -3.14
C LYS A 121 -0.80 17.64 -2.54
N GLY A 122 -0.63 18.67 -3.37
CA GLY A 122 -0.75 20.07 -2.94
C GLY A 122 0.52 20.65 -2.32
N ALA A 123 1.65 19.92 -2.31
CA ALA A 123 2.92 20.39 -1.76
C ALA A 123 3.42 21.72 -2.37
N SER A 124 3.28 21.90 -3.69
CA SER A 124 3.68 23.15 -4.35
C SER A 124 2.79 24.34 -3.97
N ASP A 125 1.48 24.12 -3.82
CA ASP A 125 0.55 25.16 -3.35
C ASP A 125 0.83 25.49 -1.88
N ALA A 126 1.08 24.47 -1.06
CA ALA A 126 1.50 24.61 0.33
C ALA A 126 2.77 25.47 0.45
N LEU A 127 3.79 25.23 -0.38
CA LEU A 127 5.01 26.04 -0.40
C LEU A 127 4.70 27.50 -0.68
N ARG A 128 3.88 27.78 -1.69
CA ARG A 128 3.50 29.13 -2.07
C ARG A 128 2.76 29.85 -0.95
N ASP A 129 1.77 29.18 -0.35
CA ASP A 129 0.90 29.80 0.65
C ASP A 129 1.64 30.04 1.97
N VAL A 130 2.49 29.09 2.41
CA VAL A 130 3.35 29.26 3.58
C VAL A 130 4.41 30.33 3.35
N ALA A 131 5.06 30.37 2.18
CA ALA A 131 6.04 31.41 1.87
C ALA A 131 5.42 32.81 1.90
N LYS A 132 4.20 32.96 1.35
CA LYS A 132 3.45 34.22 1.45
C LYS A 132 3.10 34.57 2.89
N GLN A 133 2.67 33.61 3.71
CA GLN A 133 2.36 33.89 5.11
C GLN A 133 3.62 34.33 5.87
N VAL A 134 4.73 33.63 5.74
CA VAL A 134 6.00 33.99 6.40
C VAL A 134 6.49 35.37 5.95
N GLN A 135 6.34 35.71 4.66
CA GLN A 135 6.66 37.06 4.16
C GLN A 135 5.84 38.14 4.85
N ARG A 136 4.53 37.91 5.05
CA ARG A 136 3.62 38.84 5.74
C ARG A 136 3.99 38.99 7.21
N ASN A 137 4.21 37.86 7.90
CA ASN A 137 4.56 37.84 9.32
C ASN A 137 5.87 38.59 9.60
N LYS A 138 6.83 38.53 8.66
CA LYS A 138 8.11 39.27 8.73
C LYS A 138 8.05 40.69 8.14
N GLU A 139 6.89 41.13 7.65
CA GLU A 139 6.70 42.40 6.92
C GLU A 139 7.72 42.61 5.78
N ALA A 140 8.20 41.52 5.19
CA ALA A 140 9.30 41.51 4.22
C ALA A 140 8.80 41.74 2.79
N TRP A 141 7.99 42.78 2.58
CA TRP A 141 7.29 43.07 1.32
C TRP A 141 8.22 43.29 0.12
N ASN A 142 9.45 43.74 0.37
CA ASN A 142 10.47 43.95 -0.65
C ASN A 142 11.29 42.69 -0.98
N THR A 143 11.09 41.59 -0.25
CA THR A 143 11.79 40.33 -0.48
C THR A 143 10.86 39.37 -1.22
N PRO A 144 11.24 38.81 -2.38
CA PRO A 144 10.43 37.83 -3.10
C PRO A 144 10.07 36.61 -2.24
N THR A 145 8.89 36.04 -2.45
CA THR A 145 8.40 34.89 -1.67
C THR A 145 9.30 33.66 -1.78
N GLU A 146 9.96 33.48 -2.93
CA GLU A 146 10.89 32.37 -3.20
C GLU A 146 12.20 32.48 -2.39
N GLN A 147 12.49 33.67 -1.85
CA GLN A 147 13.63 33.93 -0.98
C GLN A 147 13.29 33.78 0.50
N MET A 148 12.01 33.61 0.86
CA MET A 148 11.63 33.30 2.23
C MET A 148 12.26 31.98 2.68
N PRO A 149 12.59 31.83 3.98
CA PRO A 149 13.25 30.65 4.52
C PRO A 149 12.27 29.47 4.69
N VAL A 150 11.53 29.16 3.62
CA VAL A 150 10.54 28.07 3.55
C VAL A 150 11.02 27.03 2.54
N PHE A 151 11.11 25.78 3.00
CA PHE A 151 11.72 24.68 2.25
C PHE A 151 10.77 23.49 2.11
N GLY A 152 10.61 22.96 0.90
CA GLY A 152 9.92 21.70 0.66
C GLY A 152 10.86 20.50 0.83
N THR A 153 10.62 19.63 1.80
CA THR A 153 11.55 18.53 2.12
C THR A 153 10.88 17.16 2.05
N MET A 154 11.67 16.13 1.72
CA MET A 154 11.24 14.74 1.77
C MET A 154 12.22 13.91 2.61
N ALA A 155 12.09 13.98 3.94
CA ALA A 155 13.00 13.27 4.85
C ALA A 155 12.99 11.74 4.67
N ALA A 156 11.90 11.16 4.17
CA ALA A 156 11.79 9.72 3.88
C ALA A 156 12.62 9.28 2.66
N ARG A 157 13.13 10.25 1.87
CA ARG A 157 13.91 10.00 0.67
C ARG A 157 15.39 10.10 0.99
N PHE A 158 16.14 9.06 0.62
CA PHE A 158 17.59 9.09 0.69
C PHE A 158 18.14 10.14 -0.29
N ASN A 159 19.06 10.98 0.21
CA ASN A 159 19.74 12.02 -0.57
C ASN A 159 18.76 13.02 -1.23
N ASP A 160 17.77 13.50 -0.47
CA ASP A 160 16.84 14.53 -0.91
C ASP A 160 17.54 15.90 -1.05
N ASP A 161 17.34 16.54 -2.20
CA ASP A 161 17.92 17.86 -2.50
C ASP A 161 17.20 18.98 -1.74
N GLY A 162 15.90 18.83 -1.45
CA GLY A 162 15.15 19.73 -0.58
C GLY A 162 15.70 19.77 0.86
N VAL A 163 15.96 18.60 1.46
CA VAL A 163 16.64 18.50 2.76
C VAL A 163 18.05 19.09 2.70
N THR A 164 18.79 18.86 1.62
CA THR A 164 20.13 19.42 1.42
C THR A 164 20.10 20.95 1.36
N ALA A 165 19.10 21.55 0.72
CA ALA A 165 18.90 22.99 0.66
C ALA A 165 18.59 23.61 2.04
N LEU A 166 17.72 22.96 2.83
CA LEU A 166 17.43 23.37 4.21
C LEU A 166 18.70 23.30 5.08
N TYR A 167 19.47 22.21 4.97
CA TYR A 167 20.75 22.07 5.66
C TYR A 167 21.73 23.19 5.29
N GLN A 168 21.85 23.56 4.01
CA GLN A 168 22.75 24.62 3.57
C GLN A 168 22.37 25.98 4.16
N ALA A 169 21.07 26.27 4.27
CA ALA A 169 20.58 27.50 4.89
C ALA A 169 20.84 27.51 6.41
N LEU A 170 20.55 26.42 7.11
CA LEU A 170 20.86 26.25 8.54
C LEU A 170 22.37 26.35 8.82
N LYS A 171 23.21 25.74 7.96
CA LYS A 171 24.67 25.80 8.07
C LYS A 171 25.16 27.25 8.05
N GLY A 172 24.66 28.05 7.12
CA GLY A 172 25.00 29.47 7.02
C GLY A 172 24.65 30.21 8.31
N ARG A 173 23.42 30.03 8.78
CA ARG A 173 22.93 30.70 9.99
C ARG A 173 23.68 30.30 11.26
N LEU A 174 23.94 29.01 11.44
CA LEU A 174 24.74 28.51 12.57
C LEU A 174 26.16 29.07 12.56
N SER A 175 26.76 29.27 11.39
CA SER A 175 28.08 29.90 11.25
C SER A 175 28.08 31.34 11.75
N GLU A 176 27.02 32.11 11.45
CA GLU A 176 26.86 33.49 11.93
C GLU A 176 26.72 33.57 13.45
N LEU A 177 26.14 32.54 14.07
CA LEU A 177 26.04 32.38 15.52
C LEU A 177 27.33 31.85 16.17
N GLY A 178 28.41 31.69 15.42
CA GLY A 178 29.74 31.34 15.93
C GLY A 178 30.07 29.84 15.92
N LEU A 179 29.23 28.99 15.29
CA LEU A 179 29.59 27.59 15.07
C LEU A 179 30.79 27.50 14.11
N LYS A 180 31.90 26.92 14.59
CA LYS A 180 33.10 26.74 13.78
C LYS A 180 32.93 25.58 12.83
N LEU A 181 32.79 25.89 11.54
CA LEU A 181 32.54 24.91 10.50
C LEU A 181 33.75 24.77 9.57
N LYS A 182 33.91 23.57 9.01
CA LYS A 182 34.82 23.31 7.89
C LYS A 182 34.05 23.38 6.57
N ASP A 183 34.80 23.41 5.47
CA ASP A 183 34.22 23.28 4.14
C ASP A 183 33.43 21.98 4.04
N GLY A 184 32.21 22.10 3.50
CA GLY A 184 31.31 20.96 3.36
C GLY A 184 31.71 20.12 2.16
N LEU A 185 31.60 18.80 2.28
CA LEU A 185 31.78 17.86 1.16
C LEU A 185 30.48 17.61 0.39
N LEU A 186 29.34 18.03 0.93
CA LEU A 186 28.04 17.85 0.28
C LEU A 186 27.89 18.80 -0.92
N PRO A 187 27.24 18.34 -2.00
CA PRO A 187 27.02 19.17 -3.19
C PRO A 187 26.18 20.39 -2.85
N LEU A 188 26.55 21.54 -3.42
CA LEU A 188 25.74 22.75 -3.36
C LEU A 188 24.48 22.57 -4.20
N VAL A 189 23.32 22.90 -3.63
CA VAL A 189 22.03 22.81 -4.32
C VAL A 189 21.37 24.19 -4.31
N ASN A 190 20.72 24.55 -5.41
CA ASN A 190 20.03 25.84 -5.53
C ASN A 190 18.50 25.64 -5.68
N VAL A 191 17.95 24.72 -4.90
CA VAL A 191 16.52 24.39 -4.90
C VAL A 191 15.88 24.86 -3.59
N ARG A 192 14.58 25.19 -3.63
CA ARG A 192 13.79 25.47 -2.42
C ARG A 192 12.91 24.31 -2.01
N HIS A 193 12.75 23.32 -2.86
CA HIS A 193 11.98 22.14 -2.54
C HIS A 193 12.59 20.90 -3.20
N SER A 194 12.25 19.72 -2.69
CA SER A 194 12.58 18.45 -3.32
C SER A 194 12.14 18.46 -4.79
N THR A 195 13.06 18.16 -5.70
CA THR A 195 12.78 18.14 -7.15
C THR A 195 12.29 16.78 -7.63
N ASN A 196 12.57 15.74 -6.85
CA ASN A 196 12.40 14.38 -7.31
C ASN A 196 11.13 13.79 -6.71
N GLN A 197 10.06 13.80 -7.51
CA GLN A 197 8.71 13.45 -7.08
C GLN A 197 8.19 12.15 -7.70
N THR A 198 9.02 11.25 -8.24
CA THR A 198 8.51 10.04 -8.90
C THR A 198 7.83 9.11 -7.88
N PRO A 199 6.48 9.02 -7.86
CA PRO A 199 5.79 8.21 -6.88
C PRO A 199 5.74 6.75 -7.37
N ILE A 200 5.79 5.79 -6.42
CA ILE A 200 5.63 4.35 -6.77
C ILE A 200 4.24 4.09 -7.33
N VAL A 201 3.21 4.70 -6.73
CA VAL A 201 1.82 4.64 -7.20
C VAL A 201 1.40 6.06 -7.58
N PRO A 202 1.02 6.31 -8.85
CA PRO A 202 0.58 7.63 -9.26
C PRO A 202 -0.72 8.02 -8.56
N ALA A 203 -0.91 9.32 -8.33
CA ALA A 203 -2.09 9.83 -7.59
C ALA A 203 -3.43 9.39 -8.20
N SER A 204 -3.50 9.24 -9.54
CA SER A 204 -4.67 8.74 -10.26
C SER A 204 -5.05 7.30 -9.92
N ARG A 205 -4.13 6.51 -9.34
CA ARG A 205 -4.34 5.10 -8.98
C ARG A 205 -4.41 4.87 -7.48
N THR A 206 -4.50 5.91 -6.65
CA THR A 206 -4.53 5.79 -5.18
C THR A 206 -5.63 4.84 -4.66
N ARG A 207 -6.74 4.71 -5.41
CA ARG A 207 -7.91 3.89 -5.03
C ARG A 207 -7.95 2.50 -5.68
N TYR A 208 -6.86 2.01 -6.27
CA TYR A 208 -6.83 0.74 -7.00
C TYR A 208 -7.35 -0.48 -6.22
N LEU A 209 -7.11 -0.58 -4.91
CA LEU A 209 -7.66 -1.67 -4.08
C LEU A 209 -9.19 -1.59 -3.93
N ALA A 210 -9.76 -0.38 -3.93
CA ALA A 210 -11.20 -0.20 -3.95
C ALA A 210 -11.78 -0.62 -5.30
N GLU A 211 -11.13 -0.23 -6.40
CA GLU A 211 -11.52 -0.66 -7.76
C GLU A 211 -11.49 -2.19 -7.91
N ILE A 212 -10.47 -2.86 -7.37
CA ILE A 212 -10.38 -4.33 -7.34
C ILE A 212 -11.55 -4.93 -6.54
N SER A 213 -11.84 -4.36 -5.37
CA SER A 213 -12.95 -4.81 -4.51
C SER A 213 -14.30 -4.67 -5.20
N ASP A 214 -14.54 -3.54 -5.85
CA ASP A 214 -15.76 -3.26 -6.62
C ASP A 214 -15.88 -4.18 -7.83
N THR A 215 -14.77 -4.46 -8.51
CA THR A 215 -14.72 -5.43 -9.63
C THR A 215 -15.16 -6.82 -9.17
N VAL A 216 -14.61 -7.33 -8.05
CA VAL A 216 -14.96 -8.66 -7.52
C VAL A 216 -16.41 -8.72 -7.04
N ARG A 217 -16.89 -7.68 -6.34
CA ARG A 217 -18.28 -7.58 -5.89
C ARG A 217 -19.24 -7.52 -7.09
N GLY A 218 -18.90 -6.74 -8.11
CA GLY A 218 -19.62 -6.64 -9.37
C GLY A 218 -19.73 -7.98 -10.07
N TYR A 219 -18.63 -8.73 -10.16
CA TYR A 219 -18.61 -10.08 -10.72
C TYR A 219 -19.56 -11.04 -9.99
N LYS A 220 -19.46 -11.10 -8.65
CA LYS A 220 -20.34 -11.97 -7.83
C LYS A 220 -21.80 -11.57 -7.92
N LYS A 221 -22.10 -10.27 -8.01
CA LYS A 221 -23.46 -9.76 -8.24
C LYS A 221 -23.99 -10.23 -9.60
N ARG A 222 -23.20 -10.08 -10.66
CA ARG A 222 -23.54 -10.56 -12.01
C ARG A 222 -23.81 -12.07 -12.01
N ALA A 223 -22.94 -12.87 -11.39
CA ALA A 223 -23.13 -14.33 -11.30
C ALA A 223 -24.46 -14.71 -10.65
N ARG A 224 -24.85 -14.05 -9.55
CA ARG A 224 -26.14 -14.29 -8.88
C ARG A 224 -27.33 -13.83 -9.73
N THR A 225 -27.23 -12.69 -10.39
CA THR A 225 -28.30 -12.19 -11.28
C THR A 225 -28.50 -13.11 -12.47
N GLN A 226 -27.43 -13.55 -13.13
CA GLN A 226 -27.49 -14.45 -14.27
C GLN A 226 -27.98 -15.86 -13.87
N ALA A 227 -27.54 -16.37 -12.71
CA ALA A 227 -28.08 -17.60 -12.13
C ALA A 227 -29.58 -17.54 -11.86
N LYS A 228 -30.09 -16.39 -11.36
CA LYS A 228 -31.53 -16.18 -11.19
C LYS A 228 -32.26 -16.25 -12.54
N LEU A 229 -31.75 -15.60 -13.59
CA LEU A 229 -32.33 -15.67 -14.93
C LEU A 229 -32.34 -17.11 -15.47
N ALA A 230 -31.23 -17.84 -15.35
CA ALA A 230 -31.14 -19.24 -15.78
C ALA A 230 -32.20 -20.13 -15.11
N ARG A 231 -32.40 -19.95 -13.81
CA ARG A 231 -33.45 -20.64 -13.04
C ARG A 231 -34.84 -20.29 -13.54
N GLU A 232 -35.15 -19.00 -13.71
CA GLU A 232 -36.45 -18.54 -14.20
C GLU A 232 -36.75 -19.11 -15.60
N ILE A 233 -35.78 -19.08 -16.51
CA ILE A 233 -35.90 -19.65 -17.87
C ILE A 233 -36.25 -21.14 -17.79
N GLN A 234 -35.47 -21.92 -17.02
CA GLN A 234 -35.70 -23.35 -16.87
C GLN A 234 -37.09 -23.65 -16.29
N GLN A 235 -37.50 -22.92 -15.25
CA GLN A 235 -38.80 -23.11 -14.60
C GLN A 235 -39.96 -22.79 -15.54
N LEU A 236 -39.86 -21.70 -16.31
CA LEU A 236 -40.89 -21.31 -17.27
C LEU A 236 -41.03 -22.32 -18.41
N MET A 237 -39.92 -22.80 -18.95
CA MET A 237 -39.93 -23.85 -19.98
C MET A 237 -40.52 -25.15 -19.45
N ALA A 238 -40.05 -25.64 -18.30
CA ALA A 238 -40.57 -26.86 -17.70
C ALA A 238 -42.08 -26.77 -17.37
N ALA A 239 -42.54 -25.60 -16.90
CA ALA A 239 -43.96 -25.36 -16.67
C ALA A 239 -44.78 -25.36 -17.97
N ALA A 240 -44.24 -24.77 -19.04
CA ALA A 240 -44.88 -24.81 -20.36
C ALA A 240 -45.05 -26.25 -20.86
N ASP A 241 -44.00 -27.07 -20.73
CA ASP A 241 -44.03 -28.46 -21.19
C ASP A 241 -45.04 -29.30 -20.39
N MET A 242 -45.11 -29.13 -19.07
CA MET A 242 -46.15 -29.78 -18.23
C MET A 242 -47.57 -29.35 -18.64
N LEU A 243 -47.78 -28.07 -18.94
CA LEU A 243 -49.09 -27.55 -19.36
C LEU A 243 -49.54 -28.13 -20.70
N GLU A 244 -48.62 -28.34 -21.65
CA GLU A 244 -48.95 -28.97 -22.93
C GLU A 244 -49.39 -30.42 -22.78
N VAL A 245 -48.71 -31.17 -21.90
CA VAL A 245 -49.03 -32.58 -21.66
C VAL A 245 -50.36 -32.74 -20.92
N ASP A 246 -50.55 -32.02 -19.81
CA ASP A 246 -51.68 -32.28 -18.90
C ASP A 246 -52.93 -31.44 -19.21
N LYS A 247 -52.78 -30.34 -19.96
CA LYS A 247 -53.86 -29.41 -20.33
C LYS A 247 -53.77 -28.97 -21.80
N PRO A 248 -53.83 -29.91 -22.77
CA PRO A 248 -53.69 -29.59 -24.20
C PRO A 248 -54.75 -28.60 -24.71
N GLY A 249 -55.91 -28.51 -24.05
CA GLY A 249 -56.95 -27.50 -24.35
C GLY A 249 -56.64 -26.07 -23.87
N ARG A 250 -55.48 -25.81 -23.26
CA ARG A 250 -55.05 -24.49 -22.76
C ARG A 250 -53.71 -24.03 -23.33
N ALA A 251 -53.51 -24.17 -24.64
CA ALA A 251 -52.29 -23.78 -25.35
C ALA A 251 -51.76 -22.36 -25.00
N LYS A 252 -52.66 -21.38 -24.85
CA LYS A 252 -52.31 -19.99 -24.48
C LYS A 252 -51.50 -19.87 -23.18
N ALA A 253 -51.70 -20.78 -22.22
CA ALA A 253 -50.96 -20.75 -20.96
C ALA A 253 -49.50 -21.21 -21.13
N ALA A 254 -49.28 -22.24 -21.95
CA ALA A 254 -47.94 -22.72 -22.29
C ALA A 254 -47.18 -21.70 -23.17
N GLU A 255 -47.87 -21.12 -24.16
CA GLU A 255 -47.32 -20.05 -25.00
C GLU A 255 -46.86 -18.84 -24.16
N ALA A 256 -47.71 -18.37 -23.25
CA ALA A 256 -47.36 -17.25 -22.36
C ALA A 256 -46.13 -17.55 -21.48
N ALA A 257 -45.98 -18.78 -20.99
CA ALA A 257 -44.80 -19.20 -20.23
C ALA A 257 -43.53 -19.21 -21.09
N ARG A 258 -43.62 -19.70 -22.34
CA ARG A 258 -42.48 -19.67 -23.30
C ARG A 258 -42.10 -18.26 -23.72
N ASP A 259 -43.07 -17.37 -23.92
CA ASP A 259 -42.82 -15.97 -24.24
C ASP A 259 -42.06 -15.27 -23.10
N LEU A 260 -42.46 -15.52 -21.85
CA LEU A 260 -41.73 -15.02 -20.68
C LEU A 260 -40.32 -15.61 -20.60
N ALA A 261 -40.13 -16.90 -20.92
CA ALA A 261 -38.81 -17.52 -20.94
C ALA A 261 -37.90 -16.84 -21.97
N LYS A 262 -38.40 -16.63 -23.20
CA LYS A 262 -37.69 -15.93 -24.27
C LYS A 262 -37.31 -14.51 -23.87
N GLN A 263 -38.21 -13.78 -23.18
CA GLN A 263 -37.90 -12.46 -22.65
C GLN A 263 -36.76 -12.50 -21.61
N ARG A 264 -36.68 -13.54 -20.78
CA ARG A 264 -35.58 -13.71 -19.82
C ARG A 264 -34.27 -14.08 -20.50
N GLU A 265 -34.31 -14.84 -21.59
CA GLU A 265 -33.13 -15.17 -22.39
C GLU A 265 -32.45 -13.94 -22.98
N GLU A 266 -33.20 -12.90 -23.34
CA GLU A 266 -32.66 -11.61 -23.81
C GLU A 266 -31.80 -10.91 -22.74
N GLY A 267 -32.14 -11.10 -21.45
CA GLY A 267 -31.35 -10.60 -20.32
C GLY A 267 -30.14 -11.47 -19.96
N MET A 268 -30.02 -12.65 -20.57
CA MET A 268 -28.92 -13.58 -20.31
C MET A 268 -27.70 -13.23 -21.16
N GLY A 269 -26.53 -13.11 -20.52
CA GLY A 269 -25.28 -12.82 -21.22
C GLY A 269 -24.82 -13.99 -22.10
N ALA A 270 -24.14 -13.67 -23.21
CA ALA A 270 -23.69 -14.68 -24.17
C ALA A 270 -22.67 -15.68 -23.57
N ALA A 271 -21.79 -15.22 -22.67
CA ALA A 271 -20.83 -16.08 -21.99
C ALA A 271 -21.53 -17.05 -21.04
N GLU A 272 -22.53 -16.56 -20.29
CA GLU A 272 -23.32 -17.36 -19.36
C GLU A 272 -24.19 -18.39 -20.08
N ARG A 273 -24.80 -18.01 -21.20
CA ARG A 273 -25.53 -18.95 -22.07
C ARG A 273 -24.62 -20.06 -22.57
N LYS A 274 -23.42 -19.70 -23.04
CA LYS A 274 -22.41 -20.67 -23.49
C LYS A 274 -21.99 -21.64 -22.38
N LEU A 275 -21.83 -21.16 -21.13
CA LEU A 275 -21.51 -22.02 -19.99
C LEU A 275 -22.57 -23.11 -19.77
N LEU A 276 -23.86 -22.75 -19.80
CA LEU A 276 -24.95 -23.73 -19.68
C LEU A 276 -25.01 -24.68 -20.87
N THR A 277 -24.85 -24.18 -22.10
CA THR A 277 -24.84 -25.03 -23.31
C THR A 277 -23.69 -26.05 -23.28
N GLN A 278 -22.54 -25.70 -22.69
CA GLN A 278 -21.37 -26.57 -22.60
C GLN A 278 -21.41 -27.54 -21.41
N TRP A 279 -22.35 -27.35 -20.47
CA TRP A 279 -22.42 -28.17 -19.25
C TRP A 279 -22.60 -29.68 -19.51
N PRO A 280 -23.53 -30.13 -20.39
CA PRO A 280 -23.67 -31.56 -20.67
C PRO A 280 -22.41 -32.19 -21.28
N ALA A 281 -21.74 -31.45 -22.17
CA ALA A 281 -20.46 -31.89 -22.75
C ALA A 281 -19.35 -31.96 -21.70
N MET A 282 -19.32 -31.03 -20.74
CA MET A 282 -18.41 -31.07 -19.60
C MET A 282 -18.69 -32.29 -18.72
N GLN A 283 -19.95 -32.58 -18.40
CA GLN A 283 -20.32 -33.78 -17.64
C GLN A 283 -19.84 -35.05 -18.33
N ALA A 284 -20.07 -35.19 -19.64
CA ALA A 284 -19.61 -36.32 -20.42
C ALA A 284 -18.07 -36.44 -20.40
N ALA A 285 -17.35 -35.33 -20.56
CA ALA A 285 -15.89 -35.33 -20.57
C ALA A 285 -15.27 -35.76 -19.22
N TYR A 286 -15.92 -35.44 -18.10
CA TYR A 286 -15.48 -35.85 -16.76
C TYR A 286 -16.11 -37.18 -16.29
N ALA A 287 -17.03 -37.78 -17.05
CA ALA A 287 -17.71 -39.03 -16.71
C ALA A 287 -16.88 -40.29 -17.01
N GLY A 288 -15.99 -40.23 -18.00
CA GLY A 288 -15.13 -41.36 -18.41
C GLY A 288 -13.95 -41.65 -17.47
N ASP A 289 -13.14 -42.65 -17.84
CA ASP A 289 -11.92 -43.03 -17.12
C ASP A 289 -10.68 -42.22 -17.55
N GLU A 290 -10.72 -41.60 -18.73
CA GLU A 290 -9.65 -40.76 -19.26
C GLU A 290 -10.18 -39.42 -19.78
N TYR A 291 -9.39 -38.37 -19.59
CA TYR A 291 -9.61 -37.06 -20.18
C TYR A 291 -8.59 -36.83 -21.29
N VAL A 292 -9.07 -36.69 -22.53
CA VAL A 292 -8.24 -36.53 -23.72
C VAL A 292 -8.24 -35.07 -24.16
N VAL A 293 -7.06 -34.44 -24.17
CA VAL A 293 -6.87 -33.10 -24.74
C VAL A 293 -5.95 -33.21 -25.94
N LYS A 294 -6.42 -32.73 -27.09
CA LYS A 294 -5.59 -32.60 -28.28
C LYS A 294 -4.93 -31.22 -28.28
N ILE A 295 -3.62 -31.18 -28.10
CA ILE A 295 -2.82 -29.96 -28.20
C ILE A 295 -1.97 -30.07 -29.46
N ARG A 296 -2.35 -29.32 -30.52
CA ARG A 296 -1.76 -29.43 -31.85
C ARG A 296 -1.87 -30.88 -32.38
N ASP A 297 -0.75 -31.52 -32.64
CA ASP A 297 -0.68 -32.89 -33.16
C ASP A 297 -0.49 -33.96 -32.06
N LYS A 298 -0.51 -33.57 -30.78
CA LYS A 298 -0.33 -34.49 -29.65
C LYS A 298 -1.62 -34.65 -28.85
N GLU A 299 -2.02 -35.90 -28.64
CA GLU A 299 -3.05 -36.25 -27.67
C GLU A 299 -2.40 -36.46 -26.31
N ILE A 300 -2.88 -35.71 -25.31
CA ILE A 300 -2.51 -35.91 -23.91
C ILE A 300 -3.71 -36.57 -23.25
N ARG A 301 -3.50 -37.77 -22.70
CA ARG A 301 -4.51 -38.52 -21.96
C ARG A 301 -4.20 -38.45 -20.49
N THR A 302 -5.18 -38.06 -19.69
CA THR A 302 -5.05 -38.02 -18.23
C THR A 302 -6.06 -38.99 -17.63
N ALA A 303 -5.61 -39.96 -16.82
CA ALA A 303 -6.52 -40.82 -16.08
C ALA A 303 -7.37 -39.98 -15.12
N LEU A 304 -8.68 -40.19 -15.12
CA LEU A 304 -9.65 -39.46 -14.28
C LEU A 304 -10.00 -40.21 -13.00
N THR A 305 -9.69 -41.50 -12.91
CA THR A 305 -10.10 -42.34 -11.80
C THR A 305 -8.91 -43.04 -11.14
N THR A 306 -9.06 -43.39 -9.86
CA THR A 306 -8.12 -44.22 -9.11
C THR A 306 -8.93 -45.21 -8.27
N LYS A 307 -8.52 -46.49 -8.24
CA LYS A 307 -9.19 -47.49 -7.41
C LYS A 307 -8.59 -47.52 -6.01
N SER A 308 -9.46 -47.53 -5.00
CA SER A 308 -9.05 -47.79 -3.61
C SER A 308 -8.71 -49.26 -3.39
N LEU A 309 -8.11 -49.59 -2.24
CA LEU A 309 -7.86 -50.98 -1.83
C LEU A 309 -9.16 -51.81 -1.73
N SER A 310 -10.29 -51.17 -1.43
CA SER A 310 -11.62 -51.81 -1.37
C SER A 310 -12.30 -51.92 -2.73
N GLY A 311 -11.64 -51.50 -3.82
CA GLY A 311 -12.17 -51.55 -5.19
C GLY A 311 -13.08 -50.38 -5.59
N THR A 312 -13.31 -49.40 -4.70
CA THR A 312 -14.11 -48.20 -5.02
C THR A 312 -13.38 -47.30 -5.99
N THR A 313 -14.06 -46.88 -7.06
CA THR A 313 -13.54 -45.91 -8.03
C THR A 313 -13.67 -44.49 -7.49
N ILE A 314 -12.54 -43.80 -7.32
CA ILE A 314 -12.46 -42.42 -6.85
C ILE A 314 -12.09 -41.52 -8.05
N ARG A 315 -12.93 -40.53 -8.36
CA ARG A 315 -12.66 -39.55 -9.43
C ARG A 315 -11.70 -38.47 -8.95
N LYS A 316 -10.78 -38.03 -9.81
CA LYS A 316 -9.88 -36.88 -9.57
C LYS A 316 -10.64 -35.57 -9.41
N VAL A 317 -11.72 -35.39 -10.19
CA VAL A 317 -12.63 -34.24 -10.12
C VAL A 317 -14.07 -34.77 -10.07
N SER A 318 -14.83 -34.33 -9.07
CA SER A 318 -16.25 -34.69 -8.93
C SER A 318 -17.12 -33.48 -9.29
N LEU A 319 -17.99 -33.65 -10.29
CA LEU A 319 -18.94 -32.62 -10.69
C LEU A 319 -20.19 -32.64 -9.80
N PRO A 320 -20.84 -31.49 -9.56
CA PRO A 320 -22.14 -31.46 -8.91
C PRO A 320 -23.21 -32.17 -9.74
N GLN A 321 -24.21 -32.72 -9.04
CA GLN A 321 -25.40 -33.37 -9.63
C GLN A 321 -26.62 -32.43 -9.54
N TYR A 322 -26.41 -31.14 -9.80
CA TYR A 322 -27.51 -30.18 -9.78
C TYR A 322 -28.38 -30.34 -11.02
N GLU A 323 -29.69 -30.26 -10.82
CA GLU A 323 -30.68 -30.20 -11.90
C GLU A 323 -31.08 -28.75 -12.22
N ASP A 324 -31.00 -27.85 -11.23
CA ASP A 324 -31.33 -26.44 -11.39
C ASP A 324 -30.24 -25.69 -12.17
N HIS A 325 -30.59 -25.18 -13.35
CA HIS A 325 -29.73 -24.37 -14.21
C HIS A 325 -29.19 -23.13 -13.49
N GLY A 326 -29.92 -22.60 -12.50
CA GLY A 326 -29.45 -21.52 -11.65
C GLY A 326 -28.26 -21.93 -10.77
N GLU A 327 -28.32 -23.09 -10.11
CA GLU A 327 -27.19 -23.58 -9.31
C GLU A 327 -26.02 -24.03 -10.19
N ILE A 328 -26.27 -24.65 -11.36
CA ILE A 328 -25.23 -24.99 -12.33
C ILE A 328 -24.47 -23.74 -12.78
N LEU A 329 -25.18 -22.71 -13.26
CA LEU A 329 -24.53 -21.49 -13.76
C LEU A 329 -23.77 -20.75 -12.65
N LYS A 330 -24.39 -20.66 -11.46
CA LYS A 330 -23.75 -20.04 -10.29
C LYS A 330 -22.45 -20.76 -9.92
N TRP A 331 -22.45 -22.09 -9.91
CA TRP A 331 -21.26 -22.89 -9.63
C TRP A 331 -20.21 -22.72 -10.73
N LEU A 332 -20.58 -22.77 -12.01
CA LEU A 332 -19.66 -22.56 -13.13
C LEU A 332 -19.02 -21.16 -13.13
N MET A 333 -19.71 -20.14 -12.61
CA MET A 333 -19.16 -18.79 -12.50
C MET A 333 -18.34 -18.56 -11.23
N LEU A 334 -18.66 -19.19 -10.11
CA LEU A 334 -17.99 -18.90 -8.84
C LEU A 334 -16.89 -19.91 -8.49
N ASP A 335 -17.12 -21.19 -8.78
CA ASP A 335 -16.40 -22.31 -8.20
C ASP A 335 -16.13 -23.43 -9.23
N ASN A 336 -15.97 -23.05 -10.50
CA ASN A 336 -15.78 -23.95 -11.64
C ASN A 336 -14.70 -25.03 -11.41
N VAL A 337 -14.67 -26.03 -12.29
CA VAL A 337 -13.64 -27.08 -12.30
C VAL A 337 -12.22 -26.48 -12.31
N PRO A 338 -11.22 -27.19 -11.73
CA PRO A 338 -9.83 -26.79 -11.84
C PRO A 338 -9.42 -26.53 -13.30
N GLY A 339 -8.57 -25.54 -13.54
CA GLY A 339 -8.15 -25.16 -14.89
C GLY A 339 -9.17 -24.37 -15.70
N SER A 340 -10.33 -24.04 -15.11
CA SER A 340 -11.35 -23.19 -15.74
C SER A 340 -11.62 -21.95 -14.89
N TYR A 341 -11.84 -20.80 -15.54
CA TYR A 341 -12.15 -19.54 -14.85
C TYR A 341 -13.37 -19.71 -13.92
N PRO A 342 -13.35 -19.15 -12.68
CA PRO A 342 -12.34 -18.25 -12.11
C PRO A 342 -11.15 -18.94 -11.41
N TYR A 343 -10.92 -20.22 -11.69
CA TYR A 343 -9.80 -21.02 -11.19
C TYR A 343 -9.82 -21.26 -9.67
N THR A 344 -11.00 -21.16 -9.05
CA THR A 344 -11.19 -21.34 -7.60
C THR A 344 -10.67 -22.69 -7.11
N ALA A 345 -10.94 -23.76 -7.86
CA ALA A 345 -10.49 -25.11 -7.52
C ALA A 345 -9.05 -25.43 -8.00
N GLY A 346 -8.37 -24.47 -8.62
CA GLY A 346 -7.00 -24.62 -9.11
C GLY A 346 -6.80 -24.01 -10.49
N THR A 347 -5.59 -23.54 -10.78
CA THR A 347 -5.21 -22.94 -12.08
C THR A 347 -4.96 -23.97 -13.18
N PHE A 348 -4.78 -25.24 -12.82
CA PHE A 348 -4.55 -26.35 -13.76
C PHE A 348 -5.69 -27.36 -13.68
N ALA A 349 -6.00 -28.02 -14.79
CA ALA A 349 -7.07 -29.02 -14.86
C ALA A 349 -6.82 -30.22 -13.94
N PHE A 350 -5.58 -30.68 -13.85
CA PHE A 350 -5.16 -31.77 -12.98
C PHE A 350 -3.80 -31.47 -12.35
N LYS A 351 -3.52 -32.08 -11.20
CA LYS A 351 -2.18 -32.08 -10.59
C LYS A 351 -1.19 -32.80 -11.51
N ARG A 352 0.09 -32.41 -11.45
CA ARG A 352 1.16 -33.14 -12.15
C ARG A 352 1.31 -34.53 -11.53
N GLU A 353 1.50 -35.55 -12.37
CA GLU A 353 1.66 -36.94 -11.89
C GLU A 353 3.09 -37.23 -11.41
N ASN A 354 4.08 -36.53 -11.97
CA ASN A 354 5.51 -36.82 -11.74
C ASN A 354 6.24 -35.80 -10.86
N GLU A 355 5.51 -34.85 -10.27
CA GLU A 355 6.11 -33.79 -9.44
C GLU A 355 5.18 -33.43 -8.28
N ASP A 356 5.64 -33.70 -7.07
CA ASP A 356 4.98 -33.24 -5.85
C ASP A 356 5.23 -31.73 -5.68
N PRO A 357 4.24 -30.92 -5.28
CA PRO A 357 4.44 -29.49 -5.02
C PRO A 357 5.41 -29.19 -3.86
N THR A 358 5.85 -30.20 -3.11
CA THR A 358 6.77 -30.06 -2.00
C THR A 358 8.06 -29.35 -2.42
N ARG A 359 8.31 -28.20 -1.78
CA ARG A 359 9.57 -27.47 -1.89
C ARG A 359 10.26 -27.47 -0.54
N MET A 360 11.38 -28.19 -0.44
CA MET A 360 12.19 -28.20 0.78
C MET A 360 12.97 -26.90 0.89
N PHE A 361 12.79 -26.19 2.00
CA PHE A 361 13.64 -25.06 2.35
C PHE A 361 15.00 -25.57 2.84
N ALA A 362 16.08 -25.01 2.30
CA ALA A 362 17.44 -25.23 2.80
C ALA A 362 18.16 -23.87 2.88
N GLY A 363 18.88 -23.66 3.98
CA GLY A 363 19.60 -22.42 4.26
C GLY A 363 20.22 -22.48 5.64
N GLU A 364 21.44 -22.98 5.74
CA GLU A 364 22.19 -23.05 6.99
C GLU A 364 23.69 -22.92 6.72
N GLY A 365 24.34 -22.01 7.45
CA GLY A 365 25.78 -21.81 7.37
C GLY A 365 26.25 -21.31 6.02
N ASP A 366 27.38 -21.86 5.55
CA ASP A 366 28.00 -21.48 4.29
C ASP A 366 27.29 -22.10 3.07
N PRO A 367 27.63 -21.66 1.84
CA PRO A 367 27.04 -22.22 0.63
C PRO A 367 27.23 -23.74 0.50
N PHE A 368 28.34 -24.30 1.00
CA PHE A 368 28.60 -25.74 0.95
C PHE A 368 27.65 -26.54 1.85
N ARG A 369 27.42 -26.08 3.08
CA ARG A 369 26.48 -26.72 4.02
C ARG A 369 25.05 -26.65 3.52
N THR A 370 24.64 -25.49 2.99
CA THR A 370 23.32 -25.35 2.36
C THR A 370 23.17 -26.28 1.14
N ASN A 371 24.21 -26.39 0.30
CA ASN A 371 24.21 -27.31 -0.86
C ASN A 371 24.14 -28.80 -0.45
N ARG A 372 24.79 -29.19 0.65
CA ARG A 372 24.64 -30.56 1.20
C ARG A 372 23.19 -30.83 1.60
N ARG A 373 22.51 -29.86 2.23
CA ARG A 373 21.11 -30.00 2.64
C ARG A 373 20.14 -30.10 1.47
N PHE A 374 20.43 -29.46 0.34
CA PHE A 374 19.62 -29.59 -0.89
C PHE A 374 19.66 -30.99 -1.52
N LYS A 375 20.75 -31.74 -1.31
CA LYS A 375 20.94 -33.09 -1.86
C LYS A 375 20.46 -34.22 -0.94
N LEU A 376 20.08 -33.87 0.29
CA LEU A 376 19.44 -34.75 1.28
C LEU A 376 17.92 -34.62 1.16
#